data_AF-A0A661IVH3-F1
#
_entry.id   AF-A0A661IVH3-F1
#
_cell.length_a   1.000
_cell.length_b   1.000
_cell.length_c   1.000
_cell.angle_alpha   90.00
_cell.angle_beta   90.00
_cell.angle_gamma   90.00
#
_symmetry.space_group_name_H-M   'P 1'
#
loop_
_entity.id
_entity.type
_entity.pdbx_description
1 polymer ?
#
loop_
_entity_poly.entity_id
_entity_poly.type
_entity_poly.pdbx_seq_one_letter_code
_entity_poly.pdbx_strand_id
1 'polypeptide(L)' 'AEEVLRIARTLEVRKAILKERSPSCGVKWTYGREGLLEGMGLTAALLQREGIILVSDEELKGLP' A
#
# COMPACT_ATOMS: atom_id res chain seq x y z
N ALA A 1 -8.31 5.56 3.76
CA ALA A 1 -7.39 4.75 4.56
C ALA A 1 -8.14 4.02 5.68
N GLU A 2 -8.81 4.73 6.60
CA GLU A 2 -9.54 4.14 7.74
C GLU A 2 -10.52 3.01 7.37
N GLU A 3 -11.32 3.19 6.32
CA GLU A 3 -12.27 2.17 5.90
C GLU A 3 -11.58 0.88 5.42
N VAL A 4 -10.43 1.00 4.75
CA VAL A 4 -9.62 -0.15 4.33
C VAL A 4 -9.04 -0.85 5.56
N LEU A 5 -8.56 -0.09 6.56
CA LEU A 5 -8.09 -0.67 7.81
C LEU A 5 -9.21 -1.39 8.57
N ARG A 6 -10.41 -0.81 8.61
CA ARG A 6 -11.60 -1.45 9.22
C ARG A 6 -11.87 -2.79 8.56
N ILE A 7 -11.92 -2.84 7.23
CA ILE A 7 -12.11 -4.08 6.47
C ILE A 7 -10.97 -5.07 6.75
N ALA A 8 -9.72 -4.61 6.73
CA ALA A 8 -8.55 -5.46 6.97
C ALA A 8 -8.57 -6.09 8.37
N ARG A 9 -8.97 -5.34 9.40
CA ARG A 9 -9.16 -5.86 10.77
C ARG A 9 -10.34 -6.81 10.85
N THR A 10 -11.49 -6.48 10.27
CA THR A 10 -12.69 -7.34 10.28
C THR A 10 -12.42 -8.69 9.61
N LEU A 11 -11.61 -8.71 8.55
CA LEU A 11 -11.28 -9.92 7.79
C LEU A 11 -9.95 -10.56 8.21
N GLU A 12 -9.32 -10.09 9.28
CA GLU A 12 -8.02 -10.58 9.78
C GLU A 12 -6.93 -10.67 8.69
N VAL A 13 -6.90 -9.67 7.80
CA VAL A 13 -5.97 -9.60 6.67
C VAL A 13 -4.54 -9.44 7.18
N ARG A 14 -3.65 -10.32 6.72
CA ARG A 14 -2.20 -10.28 7.06
C ARG A 14 -1.32 -9.72 5.94
N LYS A 15 -1.80 -9.77 4.69
CA LYS A 15 -1.10 -9.27 3.51
C LYS A 15 -2.05 -8.47 2.62
N ALA A 16 -1.59 -7.34 2.09
CA ALA A 16 -2.33 -6.52 1.14
C ALA A 16 -1.47 -6.26 -0.10
N ILE A 17 -2.05 -6.51 -1.28
CA ILE A 17 -1.45 -6.16 -2.57
C ILE A 17 -1.98 -4.78 -2.95
N LEU A 18 -1.07 -3.84 -3.20
CA LEU A 18 -1.40 -2.45 -3.45
C LEU A 18 -0.79 -1.96 -4.77
N LYS A 19 -1.52 -1.08 -5.45
CA LYS A 19 -1.07 -0.44 -6.68
C LYS A 19 0.07 0.55 -6.37
N GLU A 20 1.26 0.26 -6.90
CA GLU A 20 2.46 1.10 -6.75
C GLU A 20 2.24 2.50 -7.33
N ARG A 21 2.98 3.49 -6.79
CA ARG A 21 2.99 4.90 -7.21
C ARG A 21 1.71 5.68 -6.91
N SER A 22 0.65 5.03 -6.46
CA SER A 22 -0.59 5.71 -6.06
C SER A 22 -0.35 6.64 -4.84
N PRO A 23 -0.91 7.87 -4.83
CA PRO A 23 -0.91 8.75 -3.65
C PRO A 23 -1.48 8.10 -2.37
N SER A 24 -2.33 7.08 -2.54
CA SER A 24 -2.94 6.34 -1.44
C SER A 24 -2.26 4.98 -1.22
N CYS A 25 -1.93 4.26 -2.30
CA CYS A 25 -1.60 2.83 -2.23
C CYS A 25 -0.13 2.52 -2.51
N GLY A 26 0.68 3.50 -2.93
CA GLY A 26 2.11 3.29 -3.20
C GLY A 26 2.83 2.67 -2.00
N VAL A 27 3.60 1.61 -2.25
CA VAL A 27 4.31 0.85 -1.20
C VAL A 27 5.75 1.31 -1.07
N LYS A 28 6.41 1.63 -2.19
CA LYS A 28 7.79 2.14 -2.21
C LYS A 28 7.86 3.55 -2.78
N TRP A 29 6.98 3.85 -3.73
CA TRP A 29 6.94 5.13 -4.43
C TRP A 29 5.53 5.67 -4.45
N THR A 30 5.39 6.99 -4.47
CA THR A 30 4.09 7.66 -4.53
C THR A 30 4.14 8.94 -5.35
N TYR A 31 3.09 9.23 -6.11
CA TYR A 31 2.97 10.50 -6.83
C TYR A 31 2.51 11.61 -5.88
N GLY A 32 3.37 12.61 -5.66
CA GLY A 32 3.06 13.87 -5.02
C GLY A 32 2.84 15.00 -6.02
N ARG A 33 2.76 16.24 -5.50
CA ARG A 33 2.61 17.44 -6.35
C ARG A 33 3.83 17.70 -7.25
N GLU A 34 5.01 17.31 -6.79
CA GLU A 34 6.28 17.53 -7.47
C GLU A 34 6.69 16.35 -8.38
N GLY A 35 5.82 15.35 -8.52
CA GLY A 35 6.08 14.15 -9.31
C GLY A 35 6.24 12.89 -8.45
N LEU A 36 7.06 11.95 -8.91
CA LEU A 36 7.28 10.69 -8.23
C LEU A 36 8.23 10.88 -7.04
N LEU A 37 7.80 10.47 -5.86
CA LEU A 37 8.54 10.58 -4.60
C LEU A 37 8.79 9.19 -4.01
N GLU A 38 9.94 9.03 -3.36
CA GLU A 38 10.21 7.85 -2.53
C GLU A 38 9.36 7.93 -1.26
N GLY A 39 8.61 6.88 -0.97
CA GLY A 39 7.70 6.84 0.17
C GLY A 39 6.37 6.16 -0.12
N MET A 40 5.55 6.07 0.92
CA MET A 40 4.27 5.36 0.90
C MET A 40 3.09 6.30 0.67
N GLY A 41 2.07 5.78 -0.01
CA GLY A 41 0.76 6.41 -0.01
C GLY A 41 0.08 6.28 1.35
N LEU A 42 -0.91 7.15 1.61
CA LEU A 42 -1.55 7.26 2.93
C LEU A 42 -2.18 5.94 3.45
N THR A 43 -2.79 5.15 2.56
CA THR A 43 -3.37 3.86 2.93
C THR A 43 -2.29 2.82 3.18
N ALA A 44 -1.24 2.78 2.35
CA ALA A 44 -0.10 1.89 2.57
C ALA A 44 0.58 2.18 3.92
N ALA A 45 0.91 3.45 4.20
CA ALA A 45 1.53 3.84 5.46
C ALA A 45 0.68 3.42 6.69
N LEU A 46 -0.65 3.63 6.63
CA LEU A 46 -1.54 3.21 7.71
C LEU A 46 -1.55 1.69 7.90
N LEU A 47 -1.72 0.92 6.83
CA LEU A 47 -1.76 -0.55 6.92
C LEU A 47 -0.43 -1.14 7.39
N GLN A 48 0.71 -0.58 6.95
CA GLN A 48 2.03 -1.02 7.40
C GLN A 48 2.21 -0.78 8.91
N ARG A 49 1.79 0.39 9.41
CA ARG A 49 1.85 0.71 10.85
C ARG A 49 1.05 -0.28 11.71
N GLU A 50 0.00 -0.85 11.14
CA GLU A 50 -0.87 -1.83 11.78
C GLU A 50 -0.37 -3.29 11.60
N GLY A 51 0.83 -3.47 11.08
CA GLY A 51 1.50 -4.77 10.96
C GLY A 51 1.07 -5.60 9.74
N ILE A 52 0.33 -5.02 8.80
CA ILE A 52 -0.06 -5.71 7.55
C ILE A 52 1.12 -5.68 6.58
N ILE A 53 1.47 -6.85 6.05
CA ILE A 53 2.55 -6.97 5.04
C ILE A 53 2.03 -6.42 3.72
N LEU A 54 2.76 -5.46 3.15
CA LEU A 54 2.39 -4.84 1.88
C LEU A 54 3.21 -5.43 0.74
N VAL A 55 2.54 -5.69 -0.37
CA VAL A 55 3.16 -6.15 -1.62
C VAL A 55 2.75 -5.20 -2.73
N SER A 56 3.72 -4.74 -3.50
CA SER A 56 3.49 -3.88 -4.66
C SER A 56 3.00 -4.70 -5.85
N ASP A 57 2.06 -4.17 -6.65
CA ASP A 57 1.62 -4.81 -7.89
C ASP A 57 2.77 -5.00 -8.90
N GLU A 58 3.82 -4.18 -8.81
CA GLU A 58 5.02 -4.29 -9.64
C GLU A 58 5.90 -5.49 -9.23
N GLU A 59 5.90 -5.89 -7.95
CA GLU A 59 6.63 -7.08 -7.47
C GLU A 59 5.97 -8.38 -7.94
N LEU A 60 4.65 -8.36 -8.16
CA LEU A 60 3.89 -9.51 -8.65
C LEU A 60 4.06 -9.74 -10.15
N LYS A 61 4.37 -8.70 -10.93
CA LYS A 61 4.63 -8.82 -12.37
C LYS A 61 5.92 -9.61 -12.68
N GLY A 62 6.74 -9.87 -11.67
CA GLY A 62 7.91 -10.74 -11.76
C GLY A 62 7.65 -12.22 -11.44
N LEU A 63 6.39 -12.61 -11.19
CA LEU A 63 6.02 -14.01 -11.05
C LEU A 63 5.94 -14.65 -12.47
N PRO A 64 6.54 -15.84 -12.67
CA PRO A 64 6.51 -16.54 -13.94
C PRO A 64 5.09 -16.89 -14.41
#